data_AF-A0AA91I713-F1
#
_entry.id   AF-A0AA91I713-F1
#
_cell.length_a   1.000
_cell.length_b   1.000
_cell.length_c   1.000
_cell.angle_alpha   90.00
_cell.angle_beta   90.00
_cell.angle_gamma   90.00
#
_symmetry.space_group_name_H-M   'P 1'
#
loop_
_entity.id
_entity.type
_entity.pdbx_description
1 polymer ?
#
loop_
_entity_poly.entity_id
_entity_poly.type
_entity_poly.pdbx_seq_one_letter_code
_entity_poly.pdbx_strand_id
1 'polypeptide(L)'
;MFALFENPRLRGGIHAEEHKTETSALPIATDFPLPKKLYIPVQQHVGKPAEPLVMVGDKVLKGQLLAYSQGTISAPVHAPTSGSIVDVKDFPAPHPSALPIRTVVLESDGLEQWAELNVADDPFQLDPEEICLRVGAAGVVGLGGAVFPSAVKLNLGRKNKIHTLLINAGECEPYLTCDDRLMQERSAEIVAGIRLMLRGMDAPKALVGIEDNKPEAFAAMREASRAFSNIVVSQVPTRYPMGWDRQMLRYLTGQEIPADGRATDIGVVVHNVATAYAVYNAVCLGQPLISRVVTVSGAALAKPQNVEVPIGTLMSEVLAYCGLDKAKLARLVMGGPMMGDALPIAEVPVVKACNGILALSHADIEEQEVQPCIRCSSCVTACPVGLLPLEMASRIKVNQLDAAVDLGLKDCISCGSCSYVCPSNIPLVHYFKFASGELVKRQQAEHKAEQTKRLIEDRNNRMERMRLEAEAEAQRAAEARAARLAAQQQAQQAKADGADKTTQSVAAEETA
;
A
#
# COMPACT_ATOMS: atom_id res chain seq x y z
N MET A 1 0.33 44.33 -17.22
CA MET A 1 -0.03 43.02 -17.78
C MET A 1 -0.29 42.08 -16.59
N PHE A 2 -1.38 42.35 -15.88
CA PHE A 2 -1.81 41.59 -14.71
C PHE A 2 -2.66 40.43 -15.22
N ALA A 3 -2.15 39.20 -15.11
CA ALA A 3 -2.93 38.00 -15.39
C ALA A 3 -3.98 37.83 -14.29
N LEU A 4 -5.14 38.42 -14.58
CA LEU A 4 -6.48 38.04 -14.15
C LEU A 4 -6.57 36.62 -13.59
N PHE A 5 -6.81 36.56 -12.27
CA PHE A 5 -7.39 35.45 -11.50
C PHE A 5 -6.56 34.15 -11.43
N GLU A 6 -5.89 33.98 -10.29
CA GLU A 6 -5.63 32.67 -9.67
C GLU A 6 -6.85 31.77 -9.89
N ASN A 7 -6.67 30.64 -10.58
CA ASN A 7 -7.77 29.69 -10.76
C ASN A 7 -8.28 29.29 -9.36
N PRO A 8 -9.52 29.62 -8.95
CA PRO A 8 -10.01 29.44 -7.58
C PRO A 8 -10.07 27.96 -7.17
N ARG A 9 -9.77 27.05 -8.10
CA ARG A 9 -9.71 25.61 -7.90
C ARG A 9 -8.35 25.10 -7.42
N LEU A 10 -7.31 25.94 -7.35
CA LEU A 10 -6.00 25.55 -6.81
C LEU A 10 -5.72 26.26 -5.49
N ARG A 11 -5.28 25.48 -4.51
CA ARG A 11 -4.84 25.97 -3.20
C ARG A 11 -3.39 25.55 -3.00
N GLY A 12 -2.53 26.50 -2.66
CA GLY A 12 -1.12 26.26 -2.36
C GLY A 12 -0.38 25.46 -3.42
N GLY A 13 0.73 24.83 -3.03
CA GLY A 13 1.68 24.21 -3.93
C GLY A 13 2.72 25.20 -4.47
N ILE A 14 3.76 24.65 -5.09
CA ILE A 14 5.02 25.32 -5.45
C ILE A 14 5.39 25.02 -6.91
N HIS A 15 6.26 25.87 -7.47
CA HIS A 15 6.98 25.55 -8.71
C HIS A 15 8.38 25.11 -8.29
N ALA A 16 8.58 23.80 -8.16
CA ALA A 16 9.89 23.23 -7.91
C ALA A 16 10.69 23.17 -9.21
N GLU A 17 12.02 23.24 -9.12
CA GLU A 17 12.87 22.94 -10.27
C GLU A 17 12.63 21.49 -10.71
N GLU A 18 12.38 21.29 -12.01
CA GLU A 18 11.82 20.02 -12.48
C GLU A 18 12.87 18.92 -12.62
N HIS A 19 14.09 19.24 -13.06
CA HIS A 19 15.17 18.26 -13.32
C HIS A 19 14.76 17.06 -14.19
N LYS A 20 13.90 17.27 -15.18
CA LYS A 20 13.36 16.21 -16.06
C LYS A 20 14.14 16.06 -17.37
N THR A 21 14.94 17.05 -17.76
CA THR A 21 15.55 17.13 -19.10
C THR A 21 16.53 16.00 -19.41
N GLU A 22 17.13 15.42 -18.38
CA GLU A 22 18.08 14.32 -18.50
C GLU A 22 17.42 13.00 -18.93
N THR A 23 16.10 12.86 -18.74
CA THR A 23 15.40 11.57 -18.91
C THR A 23 14.13 11.64 -19.76
N SER A 24 13.44 12.79 -19.83
CA SER A 24 12.13 12.92 -20.51
C SER A 24 12.17 12.69 -22.02
N ALA A 25 13.31 12.96 -22.66
CA ALA A 25 13.52 12.77 -24.10
C ALA A 25 14.06 11.38 -24.47
N LEU A 26 14.46 10.58 -23.48
CA LEU A 26 15.05 9.26 -23.70
C LEU A 26 13.96 8.17 -23.68
N PRO A 27 14.02 7.19 -24.60
CA PRO A 27 13.09 6.08 -24.58
C PRO A 27 13.26 5.23 -23.31
N ILE A 28 12.23 4.49 -22.94
CA ILE A 28 12.33 3.49 -21.87
C ILE A 28 13.34 2.42 -22.29
N ALA A 29 14.41 2.26 -21.49
CA ALA A 29 15.39 1.20 -21.70
C ALA A 29 14.77 -0.15 -21.35
N THR A 30 14.72 -1.03 -22.35
CA THR A 30 14.17 -2.41 -22.25
C THR A 30 15.25 -3.47 -22.37
N ASP A 31 16.51 -3.07 -22.56
CA ASP A 31 17.69 -3.93 -22.69
C ASP A 31 18.41 -4.15 -21.35
N PHE A 32 17.73 -3.91 -20.23
CA PHE A 32 18.29 -4.16 -18.90
C PHE A 32 18.63 -5.66 -18.75
N PRO A 33 19.87 -6.01 -18.37
CA PRO A 33 20.29 -7.40 -18.30
C PRO A 33 19.54 -8.15 -17.20
N LEU A 34 19.12 -9.38 -17.50
CA LEU A 34 18.45 -10.23 -16.51
C LEU A 34 19.37 -10.50 -15.31
N PRO A 35 18.97 -10.12 -14.08
CA PRO A 35 19.79 -10.36 -12.90
C PRO A 35 19.96 -11.86 -12.61
N LYS A 36 21.14 -12.23 -12.11
CA LYS A 36 21.40 -13.61 -11.68
C LYS A 36 20.54 -14.01 -10.48
N LYS A 37 20.24 -13.04 -9.60
CA LYS A 37 19.40 -13.25 -8.41
C LYS A 37 18.41 -12.10 -8.27
N LEU A 38 17.18 -12.44 -7.89
CA LEU A 38 16.13 -11.50 -7.57
C LEU A 38 15.68 -11.72 -6.13
N TYR A 39 15.56 -10.64 -5.37
CA TYR A 39 15.15 -10.61 -3.97
C TYR A 39 13.74 -10.03 -3.92
N ILE A 40 12.73 -10.89 -3.81
CA ILE A 40 11.34 -10.53 -4.03
C ILE A 40 10.61 -10.49 -2.67
N PRO A 41 10.39 -9.31 -2.06
CA PRO A 41 9.70 -9.23 -0.78
C PRO A 41 8.24 -9.65 -0.94
N VAL A 42 7.69 -10.33 0.07
CA VAL A 42 6.27 -10.70 0.04
C VAL A 42 5.35 -9.57 0.50
N GLN A 43 5.88 -8.58 1.21
CA GLN A 43 5.18 -7.35 1.55
C GLN A 43 5.49 -6.26 0.52
N GLN A 44 4.64 -6.14 -0.49
CA GLN A 44 4.73 -5.08 -1.52
C GLN A 44 3.37 -4.39 -1.72
N HIS A 45 2.67 -4.12 -0.63
CA HIS A 45 1.38 -3.42 -0.57
C HIS A 45 1.13 -2.90 0.84
N VAL A 46 0.09 -2.11 1.08
CA VAL A 46 -0.27 -1.63 2.45
C VAL A 46 -0.96 -2.68 3.33
N GLY A 47 -1.41 -3.77 2.70
CA GLY A 47 -2.16 -4.85 3.34
C GLY A 47 -1.35 -5.78 4.26
N LYS A 48 -1.97 -6.89 4.67
CA LYS A 48 -1.27 -7.98 5.36
C LYS A 48 -0.27 -8.66 4.43
N PRO A 49 0.95 -9.02 4.88
CA PRO A 49 1.94 -9.72 4.06
C PRO A 49 1.37 -10.91 3.32
N ALA A 50 1.74 -11.03 2.04
CA ALA A 50 1.46 -12.25 1.30
C ALA A 50 2.25 -13.41 1.92
N GLU A 51 1.69 -14.62 1.86
CA GLU A 51 2.33 -15.80 2.41
C GLU A 51 2.99 -16.62 1.29
N PRO A 52 4.31 -16.93 1.40
CA PRO A 52 4.99 -17.76 0.42
C PRO A 52 4.30 -19.11 0.21
N LEU A 53 4.11 -19.50 -1.05
CA LEU A 53 3.69 -20.84 -1.46
C LEU A 53 4.85 -21.74 -1.84
N VAL A 54 6.02 -21.15 -2.12
CA VAL A 54 7.21 -21.85 -2.58
C VAL A 54 8.20 -22.09 -1.44
N MET A 55 9.01 -23.12 -1.60
CA MET A 55 10.08 -23.52 -0.69
C MET A 55 11.45 -23.49 -1.39
N VAL A 56 12.52 -23.48 -0.60
CA VAL A 56 13.88 -23.59 -1.12
C VAL A 56 14.04 -24.91 -1.89
N GLY A 57 14.56 -24.83 -3.11
CA GLY A 57 14.72 -25.95 -4.04
C GLY A 57 13.64 -26.03 -5.12
N ASP A 58 12.52 -25.30 -4.97
CA ASP A 58 11.46 -25.29 -5.98
C ASP A 58 11.94 -24.65 -7.29
N LYS A 59 11.57 -25.25 -8.41
CA LYS A 59 11.67 -24.61 -9.73
C LYS A 59 10.40 -23.83 -10.01
N VAL A 60 10.55 -22.63 -10.56
CA VAL A 60 9.42 -21.75 -10.88
C VAL A 60 9.54 -21.20 -12.28
N LEU A 61 8.40 -20.95 -12.90
CA LEU A 61 8.30 -20.31 -14.21
C LEU A 61 8.05 -18.81 -14.06
N LYS A 62 8.39 -18.03 -15.10
CA LYS A 62 8.10 -16.60 -15.17
C LYS A 62 6.58 -16.36 -15.09
N GLY A 63 6.17 -15.44 -14.22
CA GLY A 63 4.77 -15.15 -13.91
C GLY A 63 4.11 -16.13 -12.94
N GLN A 64 4.79 -17.18 -12.48
CA GLN A 64 4.22 -18.12 -11.50
C GLN A 64 3.99 -17.42 -10.16
N LEU A 65 2.89 -17.77 -9.48
CA LEU A 65 2.58 -17.30 -8.14
C LEU A 65 3.62 -17.79 -7.13
N LEU A 66 4.27 -16.86 -6.43
CA LEU A 66 5.25 -17.14 -5.36
C LEU A 66 4.66 -17.00 -3.97
N ALA A 67 3.76 -16.03 -3.78
CA ALA A 67 3.10 -15.78 -2.50
C ALA A 67 1.66 -15.34 -2.71
N TYR A 68 0.74 -15.91 -1.92
CA TYR A 68 -0.69 -15.64 -2.04
C TYR A 68 -1.15 -14.55 -1.07
N SER A 69 -2.18 -13.80 -1.45
CA SER A 69 -2.72 -12.72 -0.63
C SER A 69 -3.45 -13.23 0.62
N GLN A 70 -3.31 -12.51 1.74
CA GLN A 70 -3.98 -12.83 3.00
C GLN A 70 -5.03 -11.76 3.40
N GLY A 71 -6.23 -12.21 3.77
CA GLY A 71 -7.29 -11.31 4.26
C GLY A 71 -7.89 -10.40 3.18
N THR A 72 -8.48 -9.28 3.60
CA THR A 72 -9.25 -8.39 2.71
C THR A 72 -8.41 -7.38 1.94
N ILE A 73 -7.26 -6.99 2.49
CA ILE A 73 -6.32 -6.06 1.86
C ILE A 73 -4.97 -6.77 1.85
N SER A 74 -4.60 -7.29 0.69
CA SER A 74 -3.32 -7.92 0.36
C SER A 74 -3.30 -8.17 -1.16
N ALA A 75 -2.13 -8.40 -1.75
CA ALA A 75 -2.01 -8.71 -3.18
C ALA A 75 -0.92 -9.77 -3.40
N PRO A 76 -1.15 -10.74 -4.31
CA PRO A 76 -0.19 -11.79 -4.60
C PRO A 76 1.11 -11.26 -5.21
N VAL A 77 2.16 -12.08 -5.10
CA VAL A 77 3.50 -11.82 -5.61
C VAL A 77 3.91 -12.95 -6.54
N HIS A 78 4.50 -12.60 -7.69
CA HIS A 78 4.81 -13.52 -8.78
C HIS A 78 6.29 -13.52 -9.11
N ALA A 79 6.74 -14.59 -9.76
CA ALA A 79 8.11 -14.76 -10.22
C ALA A 79 8.39 -13.83 -11.41
N PRO A 80 9.39 -12.94 -11.32
CA PRO A 80 9.75 -12.06 -12.43
C PRO A 80 10.43 -12.75 -13.61
N THR A 81 11.01 -13.92 -13.37
CA THR A 81 11.64 -14.78 -14.37
C THR A 81 11.52 -16.25 -13.96
N SER A 82 11.91 -17.17 -14.85
CA SER A 82 12.08 -18.59 -14.53
C SER A 82 13.37 -18.84 -13.77
N GLY A 83 13.37 -19.88 -12.94
CA GLY A 83 14.56 -20.22 -12.18
C GLY A 83 14.28 -21.13 -11.00
N SER A 84 15.13 -21.04 -9.98
CA SER A 84 15.03 -21.84 -8.77
C SER A 84 15.00 -20.96 -7.52
N ILE A 85 14.16 -21.34 -6.55
CA ILE A 85 14.11 -20.67 -5.25
C ILE A 85 15.30 -21.14 -4.43
N VAL A 86 16.24 -20.23 -4.17
CA VAL A 86 17.47 -20.54 -3.45
C VAL A 86 17.40 -20.17 -1.97
N ASP A 87 16.47 -19.31 -1.58
CA ASP A 87 16.29 -18.91 -0.18
C ASP A 87 14.89 -18.31 0.06
N VAL A 88 14.40 -18.41 1.30
CA VAL A 88 13.22 -17.66 1.79
C VAL A 88 13.58 -17.12 3.17
N LYS A 89 14.09 -15.88 3.20
CA LYS A 89 14.70 -15.28 4.38
C LYS A 89 14.26 -13.83 4.59
N ASP A 90 14.62 -13.27 5.74
CA ASP A 90 14.51 -11.84 5.94
C ASP A 90 15.63 -11.11 5.18
N PHE A 91 15.27 -10.09 4.42
CA PHE A 91 16.19 -9.28 3.62
C PHE A 91 15.86 -7.79 3.81
N PRO A 92 16.85 -6.88 3.75
CA PRO A 92 16.61 -5.45 3.93
C PRO A 92 15.49 -4.89 3.03
N ALA A 93 14.50 -4.24 3.64
CA ALA A 93 13.43 -3.57 2.91
C ALA A 93 13.93 -2.28 2.25
N PRO A 94 13.38 -1.89 1.09
CA PRO A 94 13.63 -0.57 0.48
C PRO A 94 12.86 0.51 1.24
N HIS A 95 13.33 0.83 2.44
CA HIS A 95 12.76 1.81 3.37
C HIS A 95 13.89 2.45 4.19
N PRO A 96 13.74 3.68 4.73
CA PRO A 96 14.82 4.37 5.46
C PRO A 96 15.36 3.60 6.67
N SER A 97 14.55 2.72 7.27
CA SER A 97 14.98 1.87 8.40
C SER A 97 15.78 0.63 7.97
N ALA A 98 15.72 0.24 6.70
CA ALA A 98 16.26 -1.01 6.17
C ALA A 98 15.88 -2.27 6.99
N LEU A 99 14.75 -2.21 7.73
CA LEU A 99 14.33 -3.32 8.57
C LEU A 99 14.09 -4.56 7.71
N PRO A 100 14.66 -5.72 8.07
CA PRO A 100 14.49 -6.92 7.29
C PRO A 100 13.02 -7.34 7.16
N ILE A 101 12.62 -7.74 5.96
CA ILE A 101 11.29 -8.28 5.65
C ILE A 101 11.42 -9.62 4.93
N ARG A 102 10.44 -10.51 5.16
CA ARG A 102 10.35 -11.82 4.52
C ARG A 102 10.42 -11.68 3.00
N THR A 103 11.39 -12.35 2.40
CA THR A 103 11.80 -12.18 1.00
C THR A 103 12.14 -13.53 0.38
N VAL A 104 11.60 -13.76 -0.81
CA VAL A 104 11.91 -14.94 -1.63
C VAL A 104 13.11 -14.61 -2.51
N VAL A 105 14.16 -15.43 -2.48
CA VAL A 105 15.34 -15.27 -3.34
C VAL A 105 15.26 -16.26 -4.49
N LEU A 106 15.11 -15.72 -5.69
CA LEU A 106 15.05 -16.46 -6.95
C LEU A 106 16.41 -16.36 -7.65
N GLU A 107 17.02 -17.49 -7.98
CA GLU A 107 18.16 -17.55 -8.90
C GLU A 107 17.65 -17.80 -10.32
N SER A 108 17.98 -16.88 -11.23
CA SER A 108 17.53 -16.94 -12.63
C SER A 108 18.26 -18.06 -13.38
N ASP A 109 17.53 -18.82 -14.20
CA ASP A 109 18.09 -19.81 -15.11
C ASP A 109 18.45 -19.23 -16.49
N GLY A 110 18.11 -17.96 -16.74
CA GLY A 110 18.35 -17.29 -18.02
C GLY A 110 17.39 -17.70 -19.15
N LEU A 111 16.39 -18.55 -18.88
CA LEU A 111 15.50 -19.10 -19.90
C LEU A 111 14.26 -18.23 -20.15
N GLU A 112 13.87 -17.39 -19.18
CA GLU A 112 12.66 -16.55 -19.24
C GLU A 112 11.37 -17.35 -19.58
N GLN A 113 11.31 -18.60 -19.15
CA GLN A 113 10.22 -19.51 -19.51
C GLN A 113 8.94 -19.14 -18.76
N TRP A 114 7.89 -18.76 -19.49
CA TRP A 114 6.60 -18.38 -18.93
C TRP A 114 5.79 -19.57 -18.39
N ALA A 115 5.08 -19.30 -17.29
CA ALA A 115 3.93 -20.09 -16.88
C ALA A 115 2.78 -19.94 -17.90
N GLU A 116 1.77 -20.80 -17.81
CA GLU A 116 0.59 -20.68 -18.65
C GLU A 116 -0.11 -19.33 -18.41
N LEU A 117 -0.25 -18.55 -19.48
CA LEU A 117 -0.92 -17.24 -19.45
C LEU A 117 -2.40 -17.42 -19.80
N ASN A 118 -3.27 -17.08 -18.86
CA ASN A 118 -4.71 -17.07 -19.10
C ASN A 118 -5.11 -15.78 -19.81
N VAL A 119 -5.11 -15.83 -21.14
CA VAL A 119 -5.54 -14.73 -22.01
C VAL A 119 -7.02 -14.90 -22.35
N ALA A 120 -7.82 -13.85 -22.19
CA ALA A 120 -9.21 -13.86 -22.64
C ALA A 120 -9.30 -13.65 -24.15
N ASP A 121 -10.21 -14.36 -24.81
CA ASP A 121 -10.47 -14.20 -26.25
C ASP A 121 -10.88 -12.76 -26.60
N ASP A 122 -11.81 -12.19 -25.82
CA ASP A 122 -12.16 -10.77 -25.86
C ASP A 122 -12.14 -10.18 -24.44
N PRO A 123 -11.02 -9.55 -24.03
CA PRO A 123 -10.88 -8.92 -22.72
C PRO A 123 -11.95 -7.86 -22.42
N PHE A 124 -12.50 -7.22 -23.46
CA PHE A 124 -13.48 -6.16 -23.32
C PHE A 124 -14.91 -6.68 -23.22
N GLN A 125 -15.15 -7.99 -23.35
CA GLN A 125 -16.45 -8.63 -23.12
C GLN A 125 -16.55 -9.35 -21.78
N LEU A 126 -15.47 -9.41 -21.00
CA LEU A 126 -15.46 -10.00 -19.68
C LEU A 126 -16.45 -9.30 -18.74
N ASP A 127 -17.02 -10.06 -17.80
CA ASP A 127 -17.85 -9.49 -16.75
C ASP A 127 -17.01 -8.60 -15.81
N PRO A 128 -17.60 -7.55 -15.20
CA PRO A 128 -16.89 -6.67 -14.28
C PRO A 128 -16.20 -7.41 -13.12
N GLU A 129 -16.83 -8.47 -12.60
CA GLU A 129 -16.29 -9.36 -11.57
C GLU A 129 -15.03 -10.08 -12.04
N GLU A 130 -15.04 -10.59 -13.27
CA GLU A 130 -13.92 -11.34 -13.86
C GLU A 130 -12.72 -10.42 -14.12
N ILE A 131 -12.96 -9.18 -14.57
CA ILE A 131 -11.91 -8.16 -14.68
C ILE A 131 -11.26 -7.92 -13.32
N CYS A 132 -12.07 -7.71 -12.26
CA CYS A 132 -11.55 -7.50 -10.91
C CYS A 132 -10.76 -8.72 -10.40
N LEU A 133 -11.23 -9.93 -10.70
CA LEU A 133 -10.57 -11.18 -10.32
C LEU A 133 -9.20 -11.29 -10.99
N ARG A 134 -9.12 -11.10 -12.32
CA ARG A 134 -7.86 -11.15 -13.08
C ARG A 134 -6.86 -10.10 -12.60
N VAL A 135 -7.31 -8.86 -12.38
CA VAL A 135 -6.47 -7.77 -11.83
C VAL A 135 -5.94 -8.13 -10.45
N GLY A 136 -6.78 -8.74 -9.60
CA GLY A 136 -6.41 -9.19 -8.26
C GLY A 136 -5.40 -10.35 -8.29
N ALA A 137 -5.68 -11.36 -9.12
CA ALA A 137 -4.82 -12.53 -9.31
C ALA A 137 -3.45 -12.15 -9.85
N ALA A 138 -3.38 -11.18 -10.77
CA ALA A 138 -2.13 -10.64 -11.31
C ALA A 138 -1.29 -9.84 -10.29
N GLY A 139 -1.80 -9.59 -9.08
CA GLY A 139 -1.09 -8.86 -8.03
C GLY A 139 -0.94 -7.37 -8.32
N VAL A 140 -1.84 -6.78 -9.10
CA VAL A 140 -1.79 -5.36 -9.45
C VAL A 140 -2.17 -4.50 -8.24
N VAL A 141 -1.33 -3.51 -7.97
CA VAL A 141 -1.48 -2.54 -6.87
C VAL A 141 -1.42 -1.12 -7.44
N GLY A 142 -1.84 -0.12 -6.67
CA GLY A 142 -1.72 1.28 -7.05
C GLY A 142 -0.25 1.71 -7.15
N LEU A 143 0.21 1.96 -8.37
CA LEU A 143 1.61 2.25 -8.70
C LEU A 143 2.04 3.70 -8.48
N GLY A 144 1.13 4.56 -7.98
CA GLY A 144 1.40 5.96 -7.62
C GLY A 144 1.92 6.16 -6.20
N GLY A 145 2.50 5.13 -5.57
CA GLY A 145 3.17 5.23 -4.26
C GLY A 145 2.48 4.51 -3.12
N ALA A 146 1.15 4.63 -2.96
CA ALA A 146 0.45 4.02 -1.81
C ALA A 146 0.28 2.49 -1.90
N VAL A 147 0.56 1.87 -3.04
CA VAL A 147 0.59 0.40 -3.20
C VAL A 147 -0.68 -0.33 -2.71
N PHE A 148 -1.83 0.32 -2.84
CA PHE A 148 -3.12 -0.25 -2.45
C PHE A 148 -3.61 -1.25 -3.51
N PRO A 149 -4.05 -2.47 -3.16
CA PRO A 149 -4.50 -3.46 -4.14
C PRO A 149 -5.56 -2.92 -5.11
N SER A 150 -5.30 -2.98 -6.42
CA SER A 150 -6.18 -2.36 -7.42
C SER A 150 -7.55 -3.03 -7.50
N ALA A 151 -7.60 -4.35 -7.37
CA ALA A 151 -8.87 -5.09 -7.35
C ALA A 151 -9.80 -4.65 -6.22
N VAL A 152 -9.24 -4.28 -5.05
CA VAL A 152 -10.05 -3.76 -3.94
C VAL A 152 -10.64 -2.39 -4.30
N LYS A 153 -9.86 -1.50 -4.94
CA LYS A 153 -10.38 -0.22 -5.44
C LYS A 153 -11.45 -0.39 -6.51
N LEU A 154 -11.26 -1.30 -7.47
CA LEU A 154 -12.27 -1.58 -8.50
C LEU A 154 -13.57 -2.10 -7.90
N ASN A 155 -13.47 -3.06 -6.97
CA ASN A 155 -14.62 -3.60 -6.23
C ASN A 155 -15.36 -2.54 -5.42
N LEU A 156 -14.63 -1.66 -4.73
CA LEU A 156 -15.21 -0.52 -4.02
C LEU A 156 -15.89 0.45 -5.01
N GLY A 157 -15.30 0.64 -6.19
CA GLY A 157 -15.86 1.48 -7.24
C GLY A 157 -17.25 1.02 -7.67
N ARG A 158 -17.38 -0.27 -7.95
CA ARG A 158 -18.68 -0.88 -8.28
C ARG A 158 -19.67 -0.81 -7.12
N LYS A 159 -19.26 -1.19 -5.91
CA LYS A 159 -20.14 -1.20 -4.72
C LYS A 159 -20.68 0.20 -4.39
N ASN A 160 -19.85 1.22 -4.55
CA ASN A 160 -20.20 2.60 -4.24
C ASN A 160 -20.80 3.37 -5.43
N LYS A 161 -21.07 2.70 -6.56
CA LYS A 161 -21.66 3.30 -7.77
C LYS A 161 -20.91 4.55 -8.24
N ILE A 162 -19.59 4.41 -8.37
CA ILE A 162 -18.71 5.50 -8.78
C ILE A 162 -19.04 5.95 -10.20
N HIS A 163 -19.22 7.26 -10.39
CA HIS A 163 -19.54 7.83 -11.69
C HIS A 163 -18.30 8.32 -12.46
N THR A 164 -17.17 8.52 -11.80
CA THR A 164 -15.94 9.02 -12.45
C THR A 164 -14.71 8.25 -11.99
N LEU A 165 -13.96 7.71 -12.95
CA LEU A 165 -12.58 7.28 -12.74
C LEU A 165 -11.63 8.45 -13.02
N LEU A 166 -10.85 8.87 -12.03
CA LEU A 166 -9.76 9.82 -12.24
C LEU A 166 -8.44 9.06 -12.45
N ILE A 167 -7.79 9.27 -13.58
CA ILE A 167 -6.44 8.82 -13.86
C ILE A 167 -5.48 9.96 -13.57
N ASN A 168 -4.71 9.78 -12.51
CA ASN A 168 -3.61 10.66 -12.13
C ASN A 168 -2.40 10.34 -13.01
N ALA A 169 -2.14 11.26 -13.93
CA ALA A 169 -1.03 11.23 -14.86
C ALA A 169 -0.15 12.49 -14.72
N GLY A 170 -0.12 13.06 -13.49
CA GLY A 170 0.60 14.31 -13.23
C GLY A 170 2.11 14.13 -13.20
N GLU A 171 2.62 13.12 -12.47
CA GLU A 171 4.06 12.91 -12.20
C GLU A 171 4.79 14.24 -11.87
N CYS A 172 4.34 14.87 -10.79
CA CYS A 172 4.78 16.21 -10.40
C CYS A 172 6.06 16.22 -9.54
N GLU A 173 6.57 15.06 -9.13
CA GLU A 173 7.87 14.95 -8.45
C GLU A 173 8.98 15.39 -9.41
N PRO A 174 9.94 16.24 -8.96
CA PRO A 174 11.15 16.50 -9.72
C PRO A 174 11.91 15.22 -10.04
N TYR A 175 12.73 15.25 -11.08
CA TYR A 175 13.48 14.13 -11.66
C TYR A 175 12.65 13.03 -12.32
N LEU A 176 11.46 12.69 -11.79
CA LEU A 176 10.71 11.53 -12.27
C LEU A 176 10.07 11.79 -13.64
N THR A 177 10.25 10.86 -14.57
CA THR A 177 9.71 10.92 -15.94
C THR A 177 9.18 9.57 -16.44
N CYS A 178 9.08 8.56 -15.56
CA CYS A 178 8.69 7.21 -15.93
C CYS A 178 7.23 7.12 -16.40
N ASP A 179 6.31 7.83 -15.74
CA ASP A 179 4.90 7.88 -16.14
C ASP A 179 4.73 8.75 -17.41
N ASP A 180 5.49 9.84 -17.55
CA ASP A 180 5.57 10.63 -18.77
C ASP A 180 5.98 9.78 -19.98
N ARG A 181 7.11 9.07 -19.90
CA ARG A 181 7.58 8.17 -20.96
C ARG A 181 6.61 7.03 -21.23
N LEU A 182 6.01 6.46 -20.20
CA LEU A 182 5.03 5.39 -20.36
C LEU A 182 3.80 5.87 -21.15
N MET A 183 3.32 7.10 -20.89
CA MET A 183 2.24 7.70 -21.66
C MET A 183 2.61 7.95 -23.12
N GLN A 184 3.85 8.35 -23.39
CA GLN A 184 4.30 8.59 -24.78
C GLN A 184 4.44 7.27 -25.56
N GLU A 185 4.93 6.22 -24.92
CA GLU A 185 5.33 4.98 -25.61
C GLU A 185 4.27 3.87 -25.59
N ARG A 186 3.31 3.91 -24.65
CA ARG A 186 2.30 2.86 -24.40
C ARG A 186 0.89 3.44 -24.21
N SER A 187 0.59 4.56 -24.87
CA SER A 187 -0.70 5.28 -24.73
C SER A 187 -1.92 4.41 -25.06
N ALA A 188 -1.83 3.58 -26.10
CA ALA A 188 -2.92 2.71 -26.53
C ALA A 188 -3.25 1.64 -25.46
N GLU A 189 -2.23 1.03 -24.89
CA GLU A 189 -2.30 0.05 -23.82
C GLU A 189 -2.83 0.67 -22.53
N ILE A 190 -2.39 1.89 -22.19
CA ILE A 190 -2.94 2.65 -21.06
C ILE A 190 -4.43 2.91 -21.27
N VAL A 191 -4.84 3.41 -22.43
CA VAL A 191 -6.26 3.69 -22.73
C VAL A 191 -7.09 2.40 -22.69
N ALA A 192 -6.57 1.29 -23.21
CA ALA A 192 -7.19 -0.03 -23.08
C ALA A 192 -7.35 -0.43 -21.61
N GLY A 193 -6.33 -0.22 -20.78
CA GLY A 193 -6.40 -0.41 -19.33
C GLY A 193 -7.47 0.45 -18.64
N ILE A 194 -7.58 1.73 -19.01
CA ILE A 194 -8.61 2.64 -18.51
C ILE A 194 -10.01 2.11 -18.85
N ARG A 195 -10.22 1.64 -20.10
CA ARG A 195 -11.49 1.05 -20.52
C ARG A 195 -11.87 -0.19 -19.71
N LEU A 196 -10.90 -1.06 -19.42
CA LEU A 196 -11.10 -2.22 -18.56
C LEU A 196 -11.42 -1.81 -17.11
N MET A 197 -10.75 -0.79 -16.58
CA MET A 197 -11.06 -0.25 -15.26
C MET A 197 -12.49 0.33 -15.19
N LEU A 198 -12.94 1.05 -16.23
CA LEU A 198 -14.31 1.56 -16.33
C LEU A 198 -15.31 0.41 -16.29
N ARG A 199 -15.09 -0.65 -17.08
CA ARG A 199 -15.95 -1.83 -17.10
C ARG A 199 -15.94 -2.57 -15.76
N GLY A 200 -14.77 -2.78 -15.16
CA GLY A 200 -14.62 -3.45 -13.86
C GLY A 200 -15.31 -2.71 -12.69
N MET A 201 -15.40 -1.38 -12.76
CA MET A 201 -16.10 -0.56 -11.76
C MET A 201 -17.56 -0.27 -12.11
N ASP A 202 -18.01 -0.62 -13.31
CA ASP A 202 -19.28 -0.14 -13.87
C ASP A 202 -19.39 1.40 -13.85
N ALA A 203 -18.27 2.07 -14.17
CA ALA A 203 -18.18 3.53 -14.16
C ALA A 203 -18.39 4.09 -15.59
N PRO A 204 -19.19 5.16 -15.76
CA PRO A 204 -19.57 5.65 -17.09
C PRO A 204 -18.45 6.43 -17.79
N LYS A 205 -17.54 7.09 -17.06
CA LYS A 205 -16.51 7.96 -17.65
C LYS A 205 -15.19 7.98 -16.88
N ALA A 206 -14.11 8.28 -17.60
CA ALA A 206 -12.78 8.56 -17.05
C ALA A 206 -12.34 10.00 -17.36
N LEU A 207 -11.64 10.61 -16.41
CA LEU A 207 -10.90 11.85 -16.58
C LEU A 207 -9.41 11.56 -16.40
N VAL A 208 -8.57 11.99 -17.33
CA VAL A 208 -7.10 11.84 -17.25
C VAL A 208 -6.50 13.22 -17.07
N GLY A 209 -5.81 13.46 -15.96
CA GLY A 209 -5.14 14.73 -15.66
C GLY A 209 -3.64 14.64 -15.93
N ILE A 210 -3.14 15.38 -16.93
CA ILE A 210 -1.73 15.41 -17.34
C ILE A 210 -1.20 16.84 -17.15
N GLU A 211 -0.03 17.01 -16.54
CA GLU A 211 0.55 18.35 -16.39
C GLU A 211 0.92 18.98 -17.75
N ASP A 212 0.80 20.31 -17.86
CA ASP A 212 1.04 21.06 -19.09
C ASP A 212 2.51 21.09 -19.55
N ASN A 213 3.46 20.75 -18.68
CA ASN A 213 4.86 20.49 -19.03
C ASN A 213 5.11 19.17 -19.78
N LYS A 214 4.08 18.35 -20.03
CA LYS A 214 4.19 17.06 -20.75
C LYS A 214 3.37 17.05 -22.05
N PRO A 215 3.67 17.94 -23.02
CA PRO A 215 2.85 18.08 -24.22
C PRO A 215 2.82 16.82 -25.10
N GLU A 216 3.93 16.07 -25.18
CA GLU A 216 4.02 14.83 -25.97
C GLU A 216 3.16 13.73 -25.37
N ALA A 217 3.21 13.52 -24.05
CA ALA A 217 2.34 12.57 -23.36
C ALA A 217 0.87 12.94 -23.51
N PHE A 218 0.53 14.23 -23.39
CA PHE A 218 -0.83 14.72 -23.61
C PHE A 218 -1.31 14.42 -25.03
N ALA A 219 -0.49 14.70 -26.05
CA ALA A 219 -0.81 14.43 -27.44
C ALA A 219 -1.02 12.93 -27.70
N ALA A 220 -0.10 12.09 -27.22
CA ALA A 220 -0.18 10.63 -27.39
C ALA A 220 -1.43 10.03 -26.72
N MET A 221 -1.72 10.44 -25.48
CA MET A 221 -2.90 9.98 -24.74
C MET A 221 -4.20 10.46 -25.38
N ARG A 222 -4.24 11.71 -25.86
CA ARG A 222 -5.41 12.28 -26.54
C ARG A 222 -5.71 11.58 -27.87
N GLU A 223 -4.68 11.22 -28.64
CA GLU A 223 -4.87 10.47 -29.89
C GLU A 223 -5.35 9.05 -29.58
N ALA A 224 -4.72 8.35 -28.62
CA ALA A 224 -5.14 7.01 -28.20
C ALA A 224 -6.59 6.97 -27.66
N SER A 225 -7.05 8.04 -27.00
CA SER A 225 -8.41 8.14 -26.46
C SER A 225 -9.45 8.65 -27.46
N ARG A 226 -9.06 9.02 -28.69
CA ARG A 226 -9.93 9.71 -29.65
C ARG A 226 -11.21 8.94 -30.01
N ALA A 227 -11.13 7.62 -30.05
CA ALA A 227 -12.26 6.74 -30.34
C ALA A 227 -13.23 6.56 -29.15
N PHE A 228 -12.87 7.04 -27.95
CA PHE A 228 -13.57 6.76 -26.70
C PHE A 228 -14.03 8.07 -26.05
N SER A 229 -15.22 8.53 -26.41
CA SER A 229 -15.79 9.81 -25.93
C SER A 229 -16.00 9.88 -24.42
N ASN A 230 -16.04 8.75 -23.74
CA ASN A 230 -16.15 8.65 -22.29
C ASN A 230 -14.80 8.73 -21.56
N ILE A 231 -13.68 8.85 -22.27
CA ILE A 231 -12.34 9.09 -21.70
C ILE A 231 -11.89 10.50 -22.10
N VAL A 232 -11.86 11.40 -21.14
CA VAL A 232 -11.50 12.80 -21.36
C VAL A 232 -10.08 13.05 -20.84
N VAL A 233 -9.16 13.38 -21.73
CA VAL A 233 -7.80 13.78 -21.38
C VAL A 233 -7.74 15.30 -21.26
N SER A 234 -7.25 15.80 -20.13
CA SER A 234 -7.21 17.23 -19.80
C SER A 234 -5.84 17.63 -19.27
N GLN A 235 -5.37 18.81 -19.69
CA GLN A 235 -4.17 19.41 -19.12
C GLN A 235 -4.48 20.05 -17.76
N VAL A 236 -3.53 19.94 -16.84
CA VAL A 236 -3.51 20.60 -15.53
C VAL A 236 -2.21 21.40 -15.40
N PRO A 237 -2.15 22.46 -14.61
CA PRO A 237 -0.94 23.27 -14.52
C PRO A 237 0.17 22.53 -13.80
N THR A 238 1.40 22.71 -14.28
CA THR A 238 2.62 22.22 -13.64
C THR A 238 2.80 22.89 -12.28
N ARG A 239 2.48 22.19 -11.20
CA ARG A 239 2.52 22.75 -9.85
C ARG A 239 2.58 21.66 -8.81
N TYR A 240 3.66 21.55 -8.06
CA TYR A 240 3.76 20.50 -7.05
C TYR A 240 2.94 20.83 -5.78
N PRO A 241 2.11 19.92 -5.23
CA PRO A 241 1.85 18.55 -5.69
C PRO A 241 0.54 18.43 -6.52
N MET A 242 0.59 18.62 -7.84
CA MET A 242 -0.59 18.47 -8.72
C MET A 242 -1.04 17.00 -8.78
N GLY A 243 -0.10 16.07 -8.58
CA GLY A 243 -0.35 14.65 -8.43
C GLY A 243 -1.07 14.27 -7.12
N TRP A 244 -1.38 15.21 -6.24
CA TRP A 244 -2.25 14.92 -5.10
C TRP A 244 -3.71 14.83 -5.57
N ASP A 245 -4.38 13.72 -5.24
CA ASP A 245 -5.71 13.39 -5.74
C ASP A 245 -6.76 14.48 -5.44
N ARG A 246 -6.77 15.05 -4.23
CA ARG A 246 -7.71 16.12 -3.88
C ARG A 246 -7.50 17.39 -4.73
N GLN A 247 -6.25 17.75 -5.01
CA GLN A 247 -5.92 18.95 -5.80
C GLN A 247 -6.22 18.76 -7.27
N MET A 248 -5.83 17.61 -7.85
CA MET A 248 -6.18 17.26 -9.23
C MET A 248 -7.68 17.21 -9.45
N LEU A 249 -8.40 16.56 -8.54
CA LEU A 249 -9.84 16.42 -8.63
C LEU A 249 -10.54 17.77 -8.54
N ARG A 250 -10.16 18.62 -7.58
CA ARG A 250 -10.71 19.97 -7.44
C ARG A 250 -10.47 20.80 -8.69
N TYR A 251 -9.29 20.72 -9.30
CA TYR A 251 -9.01 21.43 -10.54
C TYR A 251 -9.92 20.99 -11.69
N LEU A 252 -9.98 19.67 -11.95
CA LEU A 252 -10.68 19.10 -13.09
C LEU A 252 -12.21 19.16 -12.93
N THR A 253 -12.73 18.96 -11.72
CA THR A 253 -14.18 18.82 -11.49
C THR A 253 -14.81 20.01 -10.74
N GLY A 254 -13.99 20.82 -10.06
CA GLY A 254 -14.47 21.85 -9.14
C GLY A 254 -14.98 21.30 -7.80
N GLN A 255 -14.96 19.98 -7.58
CA GLN A 255 -15.44 19.35 -6.35
C GLN A 255 -14.32 19.20 -5.32
N GLU A 256 -14.64 19.42 -4.05
CA GLU A 256 -13.73 19.16 -2.94
C GLU A 256 -14.14 17.90 -2.20
N ILE A 257 -13.13 17.14 -1.75
CA ILE A 257 -13.35 15.99 -0.88
C ILE A 257 -13.52 16.51 0.56
N PRO A 258 -14.57 16.07 1.29
CA PRO A 258 -14.75 16.45 2.70
C PRO A 258 -13.52 16.12 3.56
N ALA A 259 -13.31 16.87 4.65
CA ALA A 259 -12.12 16.74 5.50
C ALA A 259 -11.83 15.27 5.91
N ASP A 260 -12.84 14.57 6.42
CA ASP A 260 -12.78 13.15 6.81
C ASP A 260 -13.27 12.17 5.73
N GLY A 261 -13.57 12.70 4.55
CA GLY A 261 -14.10 11.93 3.42
C GLY A 261 -13.02 11.35 2.52
N ARG A 262 -13.44 10.40 1.69
CA ARG A 262 -12.66 9.81 0.60
C ARG A 262 -13.22 10.29 -0.74
N ALA A 263 -12.42 10.19 -1.80
CA ALA A 263 -12.88 10.45 -3.16
C ALA A 263 -14.15 9.65 -3.53
N THR A 264 -14.29 8.45 -2.96
CA THR A 264 -15.47 7.60 -3.15
C THR A 264 -16.77 8.22 -2.67
N ASP A 265 -16.71 9.10 -1.67
CA ASP A 265 -17.90 9.72 -1.06
C ASP A 265 -18.52 10.78 -1.98
N ILE A 266 -17.75 11.27 -2.94
CA ILE A 266 -18.21 12.17 -4.02
C ILE A 266 -18.28 11.45 -5.37
N GLY A 267 -18.32 10.12 -5.37
CA GLY A 267 -18.51 9.32 -6.59
C GLY A 267 -17.28 9.23 -7.50
N VAL A 268 -16.06 9.35 -6.94
CA VAL A 268 -14.79 9.31 -7.69
C VAL A 268 -13.83 8.25 -7.16
N VAL A 269 -13.15 7.52 -8.04
CA VAL A 269 -12.01 6.66 -7.70
C VAL A 269 -10.78 7.11 -8.46
N VAL A 270 -9.63 7.11 -7.79
CA VAL A 270 -8.36 7.58 -8.36
C VAL A 270 -7.37 6.43 -8.52
N HIS A 271 -6.87 6.28 -9.75
CA HIS A 271 -5.78 5.39 -10.13
C HIS A 271 -4.65 6.17 -10.81
N ASN A 272 -3.43 5.65 -10.73
CA ASN A 272 -2.28 6.20 -11.45
C ASN A 272 -2.21 5.59 -12.86
N VAL A 273 -1.60 6.31 -13.80
CA VAL A 273 -1.49 5.90 -15.21
C VAL A 273 -0.74 4.58 -15.42
N ALA A 274 0.36 4.33 -14.69
CA ALA A 274 1.05 3.03 -14.75
C ALA A 274 0.19 1.89 -14.21
N THR A 275 -0.75 2.19 -13.30
CA THR A 275 -1.71 1.18 -12.82
C THR A 275 -2.68 0.77 -13.92
N ALA A 276 -3.09 1.70 -14.79
CA ALA A 276 -3.92 1.38 -15.96
C ALA A 276 -3.17 0.48 -16.94
N TYR A 277 -1.90 0.78 -17.22
CA TYR A 277 -1.04 -0.09 -18.01
C TYR A 277 -0.90 -1.51 -17.41
N ALA A 278 -0.69 -1.60 -16.09
CA ALA A 278 -0.62 -2.90 -15.41
C ALA A 278 -1.95 -3.69 -15.48
N VAL A 279 -3.10 -3.01 -15.44
CA VAL A 279 -4.41 -3.65 -15.64
C VAL A 279 -4.56 -4.18 -17.07
N TYR A 280 -4.09 -3.43 -18.07
CA TYR A 280 -4.04 -3.93 -19.44
C TYR A 280 -3.22 -5.22 -19.55
N ASN A 281 -1.99 -5.25 -19.02
CA ASN A 281 -1.14 -6.44 -19.06
C ASN A 281 -1.80 -7.64 -18.36
N ALA A 282 -2.42 -7.42 -17.20
CA ALA A 282 -3.09 -8.46 -16.43
C ALA A 282 -4.27 -9.09 -17.19
N VAL A 283 -5.09 -8.28 -17.86
CA VAL A 283 -6.37 -8.73 -18.41
C VAL A 283 -6.25 -9.10 -19.89
N CYS A 284 -5.50 -8.32 -20.67
CA CYS A 284 -5.31 -8.56 -22.11
C CYS A 284 -4.19 -9.54 -22.42
N LEU A 285 -3.13 -9.57 -21.60
CA LEU A 285 -1.95 -10.43 -21.85
C LEU A 285 -1.83 -11.57 -20.85
N GLY A 286 -2.67 -11.61 -19.81
CA GLY A 286 -2.57 -12.58 -18.72
C GLY A 286 -1.30 -12.41 -17.87
N GLN A 287 -0.57 -11.29 -18.01
CA GLN A 287 0.73 -11.09 -17.40
C GLN A 287 0.59 -10.46 -16.01
N PRO A 288 1.13 -11.10 -14.94
CA PRO A 288 1.14 -10.51 -13.62
C PRO A 288 2.09 -9.31 -13.53
N LEU A 289 1.95 -8.50 -12.48
CA LEU A 289 2.83 -7.37 -12.22
C LEU A 289 4.21 -7.88 -11.74
N ILE A 290 5.14 -8.00 -12.69
CA ILE A 290 6.48 -8.56 -12.47
C ILE A 290 7.64 -7.63 -12.86
N SER A 291 7.36 -6.56 -13.62
CA SER A 291 8.31 -5.52 -13.97
C SER A 291 7.75 -4.15 -13.59
N ARG A 292 8.64 -3.16 -13.50
CA ARG A 292 8.28 -1.75 -13.25
C ARG A 292 9.22 -0.85 -14.07
N VAL A 293 8.65 0.14 -14.74
CA VAL A 293 9.42 1.25 -15.30
C VAL A 293 9.78 2.21 -14.16
N VAL A 294 11.07 2.49 -14.02
CA VAL A 294 11.64 3.31 -12.93
C VAL A 294 12.49 4.41 -13.55
N THR A 295 12.34 5.64 -13.06
CA THR A 295 13.25 6.73 -13.41
C THR A 295 14.54 6.59 -12.62
N VAL A 296 15.69 6.50 -13.27
CA VAL A 296 17.00 6.42 -12.60
C VAL A 296 17.79 7.68 -12.95
N SER A 297 17.95 8.59 -11.98
CA SER A 297 18.51 9.93 -12.24
C SER A 297 19.37 10.47 -11.08
N GLY A 298 19.94 11.66 -11.25
CA GLY A 298 20.84 12.33 -10.30
C GLY A 298 22.28 12.45 -10.82
N ALA A 299 23.02 13.47 -10.35
CA ALA A 299 24.31 13.84 -10.93
C ALA A 299 25.45 12.85 -10.64
N ALA A 300 25.23 11.86 -9.77
CA ALA A 300 26.18 10.77 -9.55
C ALA A 300 26.12 9.68 -10.65
N LEU A 301 25.19 9.78 -11.62
CA LEU A 301 25.06 8.83 -12.71
C LEU A 301 25.68 9.37 -14.01
N ALA A 302 26.36 8.50 -14.75
CA ALA A 302 26.85 8.82 -16.09
C ALA A 302 25.73 8.80 -17.14
N LYS A 303 24.72 7.93 -16.97
CA LYS A 303 23.61 7.77 -17.91
C LYS A 303 22.25 7.72 -17.18
N PRO A 304 21.72 8.87 -16.74
CA PRO A 304 20.33 8.98 -16.29
C PRO A 304 19.37 8.51 -17.38
N GLN A 305 18.36 7.70 -17.05
CA GLN A 305 17.36 7.19 -18.00
C GLN A 305 16.19 6.50 -17.27
N ASN A 306 15.10 6.27 -18.00
CA ASN A 306 14.01 5.40 -17.56
C ASN A 306 14.33 3.96 -17.93
N VAL A 307 14.16 3.03 -16.99
CA VAL A 307 14.52 1.61 -17.17
C VAL A 307 13.34 0.72 -16.80
N GLU A 308 12.99 -0.24 -17.64
CA GLU A 308 12.08 -1.32 -17.27
C GLU A 308 12.86 -2.42 -16.54
N VAL A 309 12.56 -2.59 -15.25
CA VAL A 309 13.33 -3.46 -14.35
C VAL A 309 12.44 -4.58 -13.79
N PRO A 310 12.91 -5.84 -13.76
CA PRO A 310 12.23 -6.91 -13.04
C PRO A 310 12.13 -6.60 -11.54
N ILE A 311 10.96 -6.83 -10.95
CA ILE A 311 10.76 -6.67 -9.51
C ILE A 311 11.71 -7.61 -8.76
N GLY A 312 12.34 -7.12 -7.70
CA GLY A 312 13.33 -7.85 -6.92
C GLY A 312 14.78 -7.69 -7.37
N THR A 313 15.02 -7.01 -8.49
CA THR A 313 16.38 -6.58 -8.87
C THR A 313 16.97 -5.68 -7.79
N LEU A 314 18.24 -5.83 -7.43
CA LEU A 314 18.86 -4.92 -6.47
C LEU A 314 19.03 -3.52 -7.08
N MET A 315 18.74 -2.48 -6.30
CA MET A 315 18.94 -1.10 -6.77
C MET A 315 20.41 -0.83 -7.12
N SER A 316 21.36 -1.48 -6.46
CA SER A 316 22.78 -1.43 -6.81
C SER A 316 23.08 -1.90 -8.23
N GLU A 317 22.37 -2.90 -8.75
CA GLU A 317 22.50 -3.39 -10.13
C GLU A 317 21.92 -2.39 -11.14
N VAL A 318 20.77 -1.79 -10.82
CA VAL A 318 20.15 -0.74 -11.64
C VAL A 318 21.03 0.51 -11.73
N LEU A 319 21.59 0.93 -10.59
CA LEU A 319 22.52 2.06 -10.51
C LEU A 319 23.81 1.77 -11.29
N ALA A 320 24.34 0.55 -11.22
CA ALA A 320 25.51 0.15 -11.99
C ALA A 320 25.24 0.19 -13.50
N TYR A 321 24.06 -0.26 -13.95
CA TYR A 321 23.63 -0.18 -15.35
C TYR A 321 23.57 1.27 -15.85
N CYS A 322 23.18 2.23 -15.00
CA CYS A 322 23.20 3.66 -15.30
C CYS A 322 24.56 4.36 -15.07
N GLY A 323 25.61 3.59 -14.78
CA GLY A 323 26.97 4.09 -14.62
C GLY A 323 27.17 4.94 -13.38
N LEU A 324 26.73 4.46 -12.22
CA LEU A 324 26.93 5.12 -10.92
C LEU A 324 28.42 5.34 -10.61
N ASP A 325 28.76 6.60 -10.36
CA ASP A 325 30.01 7.00 -9.73
C ASP A 325 29.82 7.07 -8.20
N LYS A 326 30.30 6.03 -7.50
CA LYS A 326 30.20 5.93 -6.05
C LYS A 326 30.93 7.07 -5.32
N ALA A 327 31.95 7.68 -5.94
CA ALA A 327 32.69 8.78 -5.31
C ALA A 327 31.87 10.08 -5.28
N LYS A 328 30.88 10.22 -6.18
CA LYS A 328 29.98 11.38 -6.22
C LYS A 328 28.71 11.16 -5.41
N LEU A 329 28.32 9.92 -5.14
CA LEU A 329 27.08 9.60 -4.46
C LEU A 329 27.08 10.12 -3.01
N ALA A 330 26.20 11.08 -2.74
CA ALA A 330 25.99 11.63 -1.40
C ALA A 330 24.70 11.11 -0.76
N ARG A 331 23.63 10.89 -1.55
CA ARG A 331 22.36 10.36 -1.04
C ARG A 331 21.66 9.51 -2.08
N LEU A 332 21.12 8.39 -1.63
CA LEU A 332 20.24 7.54 -2.41
C LEU A 332 18.79 7.77 -1.98
N VAL A 333 17.89 8.01 -2.92
CA VAL A 333 16.46 8.20 -2.65
C VAL A 333 15.64 7.25 -3.53
N MET A 334 14.68 6.54 -2.92
CA MET A 334 13.64 5.82 -3.64
C MET A 334 12.41 6.73 -3.79
N GLY A 335 11.97 6.97 -5.01
CA GLY A 335 10.93 7.93 -5.35
C GLY A 335 11.49 9.27 -5.80
N GLY A 336 10.72 10.35 -5.63
CA GLY A 336 11.16 11.72 -5.93
C GLY A 336 11.79 12.42 -4.72
N PRO A 337 12.45 13.58 -4.91
CA PRO A 337 13.15 14.26 -3.82
C PRO A 337 12.20 14.86 -2.76
N MET A 338 10.90 15.03 -3.07
CA MET A 338 9.96 15.68 -2.15
C MET A 338 9.33 14.69 -1.17
N MET A 339 8.77 13.58 -1.67
CA MET A 339 8.10 12.57 -0.84
C MET A 339 8.89 11.28 -0.67
N GLY A 340 9.92 11.05 -1.48
CA GLY A 340 10.69 9.81 -1.50
C GLY A 340 11.42 9.51 -0.20
N ASP A 341 11.88 8.26 -0.13
CA ASP A 341 12.55 7.70 1.02
C ASP A 341 14.07 7.69 0.81
N ALA A 342 14.80 8.37 1.70
CA ALA A 342 16.25 8.28 1.72
C ALA A 342 16.67 6.88 2.20
N LEU A 343 17.43 6.17 1.37
CA LEU A 343 17.87 4.81 1.64
C LEU A 343 19.29 4.79 2.21
N PRO A 344 19.56 4.00 3.27
CA PRO A 344 20.89 3.91 3.85
C PRO A 344 21.86 3.04 3.02
N ILE A 345 21.33 2.13 2.19
CA ILE A 345 22.08 1.15 1.41
C ILE A 345 21.42 0.94 0.03
N ALA A 346 22.20 0.49 -0.96
CA ALA A 346 21.72 0.20 -2.32
C ALA A 346 21.37 -1.30 -2.49
N GLU A 347 21.75 -2.14 -1.53
CA GLU A 347 21.50 -3.58 -1.46
C GLU A 347 20.06 -3.88 -0.98
N VAL A 348 19.10 -3.20 -1.60
CA VAL A 348 17.66 -3.38 -1.39
C VAL A 348 16.99 -3.62 -2.75
N PRO A 349 15.88 -4.37 -2.80
CA PRO A 349 15.22 -4.68 -4.06
C PRO A 349 14.36 -3.54 -4.60
N VAL A 350 14.27 -3.45 -5.92
CA VAL A 350 13.20 -2.74 -6.63
C VAL A 350 11.87 -3.44 -6.36
N VAL A 351 10.88 -2.70 -5.85
CA VAL A 351 9.55 -3.21 -5.51
C VAL A 351 8.46 -2.48 -6.29
N LYS A 352 7.22 -2.98 -6.26
CA LYS A 352 6.05 -2.36 -6.93
C LYS A 352 5.89 -0.85 -6.67
N ALA A 353 6.29 -0.39 -5.49
CA ALA A 353 6.21 1.02 -5.07
C ALA A 353 7.28 1.93 -5.72
N CYS A 354 8.36 1.36 -6.25
CA CYS A 354 9.50 2.10 -6.77
C CYS A 354 9.17 2.66 -8.16
N ASN A 355 9.05 3.99 -8.26
CA ASN A 355 8.90 4.72 -9.52
C ASN A 355 10.14 5.57 -9.85
N GLY A 356 11.02 5.77 -8.87
CA GLY A 356 12.28 6.50 -9.03
C GLY A 356 13.40 5.94 -8.16
N ILE A 357 14.64 6.06 -8.63
CA ILE A 357 15.88 5.85 -7.89
C ILE A 357 16.78 7.05 -8.19
N LEU A 358 17.01 7.90 -7.20
CA LEU A 358 17.84 9.09 -7.34
C LEU A 358 19.17 8.90 -6.64
N ALA A 359 20.25 9.02 -7.41
CA ALA A 359 21.62 9.03 -6.93
C ALA A 359 22.15 10.47 -6.93
N LEU A 360 21.85 11.18 -5.84
CA LEU A 360 22.17 12.59 -5.67
C LEU A 360 23.62 12.76 -5.23
N SER A 361 24.28 13.74 -5.82
CA SER A 361 25.63 14.17 -5.47
C SER A 361 25.63 15.22 -4.35
N HIS A 362 26.81 15.54 -3.81
CA HIS A 362 26.93 16.64 -2.84
C HIS A 362 26.51 18.00 -3.41
N ALA A 363 26.64 18.21 -4.73
CA ALA A 363 26.18 19.43 -5.37
C ALA A 363 24.65 19.51 -5.47
N ASP A 364 23.97 18.36 -5.54
CA ASP A 364 22.50 18.28 -5.59
C ASP A 364 21.88 18.46 -4.19
N ILE A 365 22.69 18.30 -3.14
CA ILE A 365 22.26 18.44 -1.74
C ILE A 365 22.81 19.76 -1.23
N GLU A 366 22.07 20.84 -1.42
CA GLU A 366 22.37 22.10 -0.74
C GLU A 366 22.08 21.95 0.77
N GLU A 367 23.10 21.60 1.55
CA GLU A 367 23.04 21.68 3.01
C GLU A 367 23.08 23.14 3.45
N GLN A 368 21.91 23.78 3.43
CA GLN A 368 21.77 25.12 3.96
C GLN A 368 21.52 25.06 5.48
N GLU A 369 22.23 25.88 6.25
CA GLU A 369 22.03 25.95 7.70
C GLU A 369 20.61 26.40 8.05
N VAL A 370 20.02 25.72 9.04
CA VAL A 370 18.71 26.09 9.57
C VAL A 370 18.81 27.41 10.31
N GLN A 371 18.07 28.41 9.85
CA GLN A 371 18.00 29.73 10.46
C GLN A 371 16.71 29.91 11.29
N PRO A 372 16.68 30.87 12.22
CA PRO A 372 15.44 31.23 12.90
C PRO A 372 14.33 31.66 11.92
N CYS A 373 13.08 31.32 12.25
CA CYS A 373 11.95 31.69 11.42
C CYS A 373 11.73 33.20 11.40
N ILE A 374 11.64 33.79 10.20
CA ILE A 374 11.35 35.22 9.99
C ILE A 374 9.85 35.55 9.86
N ARG A 375 8.97 34.56 10.07
CA ARG A 375 7.49 34.68 9.98
C ARG A 375 6.96 35.26 8.66
N CYS A 376 7.60 34.94 7.54
CA CYS A 376 7.20 35.38 6.20
C CYS A 376 5.87 34.78 5.70
N SER A 377 5.29 33.79 6.39
CA SER A 377 4.08 33.06 6.01
C SER A 377 4.15 32.25 4.71
N SER A 378 5.31 32.13 4.05
CA SER A 378 5.47 31.32 2.81
C SER A 378 5.01 29.88 2.99
N CYS A 379 5.29 29.24 4.13
CA CYS A 379 4.88 27.87 4.41
C CYS A 379 3.36 27.68 4.48
N VAL A 380 2.61 28.71 4.89
CA VAL A 380 1.14 28.70 4.95
C VAL A 380 0.58 28.82 3.53
N THR A 381 1.07 29.79 2.76
CA THR A 381 0.64 29.99 1.36
C THR A 381 0.97 28.79 0.47
N ALA A 382 2.11 28.14 0.69
CA ALA A 382 2.52 26.97 -0.10
C ALA A 382 1.81 25.68 0.31
N CYS A 383 1.14 25.61 1.47
CA CYS A 383 0.49 24.38 1.90
C CYS A 383 -0.76 24.10 1.05
N PRO A 384 -0.82 22.99 0.29
CA PRO A 384 -1.98 22.70 -0.56
C PRO A 384 -3.23 22.32 0.24
N VAL A 385 -3.03 21.76 1.42
CA VAL A 385 -4.10 21.47 2.40
C VAL A 385 -4.57 22.75 3.10
N GLY A 386 -3.69 23.74 3.21
CA GLY A 386 -3.92 25.02 3.88
C GLY A 386 -3.86 24.94 5.41
N LEU A 387 -2.90 24.16 5.91
CA LEU A 387 -2.53 24.06 7.31
C LEU A 387 -1.69 25.26 7.77
N LEU A 388 -1.30 25.26 9.05
CA LEU A 388 -0.38 26.23 9.66
C LEU A 388 0.95 25.56 10.06
N PRO A 389 1.87 25.28 9.10
CA PRO A 389 3.04 24.44 9.35
C PRO A 389 3.94 24.92 10.48
N LEU A 390 4.17 26.23 10.58
CA LEU A 390 5.07 26.78 11.60
C LEU A 390 4.51 26.57 13.02
N GLU A 391 3.21 26.81 13.22
CA GLU A 391 2.54 26.61 14.51
C GLU A 391 2.52 25.13 14.88
N MET A 392 2.18 24.25 13.93
CA MET A 392 2.26 22.80 14.12
C MET A 392 3.67 22.36 14.53
N ALA A 393 4.71 22.83 13.83
CA ALA A 393 6.09 22.49 14.14
C ALA A 393 6.53 23.02 15.52
N SER A 394 6.06 24.20 15.92
CA SER A 394 6.31 24.76 17.25
C SER A 394 5.77 23.84 18.36
N ARG A 395 4.54 23.32 18.21
CA ARG A 395 3.95 22.36 19.15
C ARG A 395 4.70 21.03 19.18
N ILE A 396 5.07 20.51 18.01
CA ILE A 396 5.81 19.24 17.90
C ILE A 396 7.17 19.32 18.58
N LYS A 397 7.91 20.44 18.42
CA LYS A 397 9.23 20.63 19.04
C LYS A 397 9.22 20.57 20.56
N VAL A 398 8.11 20.93 21.19
CA VAL A 398 7.90 20.83 22.65
C VAL A 398 7.08 19.59 23.05
N ASN A 399 7.00 18.58 22.17
CA ASN A 399 6.31 17.31 22.35
C ASN A 399 4.80 17.43 22.63
N GLN A 400 4.16 18.53 22.23
CA GLN A 400 2.71 18.74 22.30
C GLN A 400 2.02 18.16 21.06
N LEU A 401 2.06 16.84 20.90
CA LEU A 401 1.54 16.17 19.69
C LEU A 401 0.02 16.31 19.55
N ASP A 402 -0.74 16.26 20.64
CA ASP A 402 -2.20 16.38 20.60
C ASP A 402 -2.62 17.79 20.13
N ALA A 403 -1.92 18.84 20.59
CA ALA A 403 -2.13 20.19 20.08
C ALA A 403 -1.77 20.32 18.58
N ALA A 404 -0.80 19.54 18.09
CA ALA A 404 -0.50 19.49 16.66
C ALA A 404 -1.60 18.76 15.86
N VAL A 405 -2.24 17.73 16.45
CA VAL A 405 -3.42 17.07 15.90
C VAL A 405 -4.59 18.05 15.78
N ASP A 406 -4.84 18.85 16.81
CA ASP A 406 -5.88 19.90 16.79
C ASP A 406 -5.65 20.95 15.69
N LEU A 407 -4.40 21.14 15.27
CA LEU A 407 -4.00 22.01 14.16
C LEU A 407 -4.04 21.32 12.78
N GLY A 408 -4.50 20.07 12.69
CA GLY A 408 -4.65 19.34 11.42
C GLY A 408 -3.45 18.49 11.02
N LEU A 409 -2.59 18.06 11.95
CA LEU A 409 -1.46 17.16 11.64
C LEU A 409 -1.89 15.89 10.89
N LYS A 410 -3.07 15.35 11.18
CA LYS A 410 -3.60 14.15 10.51
C LYS A 410 -3.93 14.39 9.03
N ASP A 411 -4.16 15.64 8.64
CA ASP A 411 -4.43 16.03 7.25
C ASP A 411 -3.14 16.31 6.47
N CYS A 412 -1.98 16.33 7.14
CA CYS A 412 -0.71 16.59 6.50
C CYS A 412 -0.33 15.44 5.55
N ILE A 413 -0.25 15.73 4.26
CA ILE A 413 0.17 14.76 3.23
C ILE A 413 1.70 14.58 3.13
N SER A 414 2.47 15.21 4.02
CA SER A 414 3.94 15.13 4.04
C SER A 414 4.64 15.47 2.70
N CYS A 415 4.06 16.37 1.91
CA CYS A 415 4.55 16.74 0.58
C CYS A 415 5.83 17.59 0.57
N GLY A 416 6.24 18.18 1.70
CA GLY A 416 7.48 18.97 1.75
C GLY A 416 7.41 20.38 1.17
N SER A 417 6.31 20.80 0.53
CA SER A 417 6.17 22.15 -0.06
C SER A 417 6.48 23.26 0.95
N CYS A 418 6.08 23.10 2.21
CA CYS A 418 6.33 24.06 3.27
C CYS A 418 7.82 24.18 3.65
N SER A 419 8.59 23.10 3.53
CA SER A 419 10.03 23.09 3.84
C SER A 419 10.81 23.69 2.67
N TYR A 420 10.44 23.32 1.43
CA TYR A 420 11.06 23.84 0.21
C TYR A 420 11.00 25.37 0.10
N VAL A 421 9.85 25.99 0.37
CA VAL A 421 9.71 27.46 0.26
C VAL A 421 10.26 28.24 1.45
N CYS A 422 10.80 27.56 2.46
CA CYS A 422 11.20 28.23 3.69
C CYS A 422 12.55 28.95 3.48
N PRO A 423 12.61 30.29 3.50
CA PRO A 423 13.88 31.00 3.35
C PRO A 423 14.84 30.79 4.53
N SER A 424 14.34 30.23 5.63
CA SER A 424 15.12 29.89 6.83
C SER A 424 15.52 28.41 6.87
N ASN A 425 15.27 27.63 5.81
CA ASN A 425 15.62 26.21 5.70
C ASN A 425 15.10 25.33 6.85
N ILE A 426 13.95 25.68 7.41
CA ILE A 426 13.37 24.90 8.51
C ILE A 426 12.79 23.60 7.94
N PRO A 427 13.23 22.41 8.40
CA PRO A 427 12.78 21.12 7.88
C PRO A 427 11.41 20.73 8.45
N LEU A 428 10.38 21.54 8.13
CA LEU A 428 9.03 21.40 8.67
C LEU A 428 8.44 20.01 8.45
N VAL A 429 8.62 19.45 7.26
CA VAL A 429 8.08 18.13 6.89
C VAL A 429 8.72 17.00 7.70
N HIS A 430 9.99 17.13 8.11
CA HIS A 430 10.64 16.13 8.95
C HIS A 430 9.99 16.06 10.34
N TYR A 431 9.63 17.21 10.92
CA TYR A 431 8.90 17.25 12.18
C TYR A 431 7.51 16.60 12.04
N PHE A 432 6.81 16.81 10.92
CA PHE A 432 5.49 16.22 10.70
C PHE A 432 5.55 14.71 10.47
N LYS A 433 6.52 14.23 9.67
CA LYS A 433 6.77 12.79 9.48
C LYS A 433 7.09 12.12 10.83
N PHE A 434 7.95 12.73 11.64
CA PHE A 434 8.26 12.27 13.00
C PHE A 434 7.00 12.19 13.88
N ALA A 435 6.26 13.29 14.00
CA ALA A 435 5.06 13.34 14.84
C ALA A 435 3.99 12.35 14.40
N SER A 436 3.77 12.20 13.09
CA SER A 436 2.81 11.23 12.53
C SER A 436 3.23 9.80 12.85
N GLY A 437 4.52 9.48 12.70
CA GLY A 437 5.06 8.18 13.08
C GLY A 437 4.87 7.87 14.57
N GLU A 438 5.04 8.87 15.44
CA GLU A 438 4.84 8.70 16.88
C GLU A 438 3.37 8.50 17.24
N LEU A 439 2.44 9.19 16.58
CA LEU A 439 1.00 8.96 16.74
C LEU A 439 0.60 7.56 16.34
N VAL A 440 1.14 7.04 15.23
CA VAL A 440 0.88 5.66 14.79
C VAL A 440 1.38 4.65 15.83
N LYS A 441 2.58 4.87 16.39
CA LYS A 441 3.11 4.01 17.47
C LYS A 441 2.22 4.02 18.71
N ARG A 442 1.75 5.21 19.14
CA ARG A 442 0.81 5.34 20.28
C ARG A 442 -0.48 4.56 20.04
N GLN A 443 -1.11 4.75 18.87
CA GLN A 443 -2.33 4.03 18.49
C GLN A 443 -2.14 2.50 18.45
N GLN A 444 -1.00 2.03 17.93
CA GLN A 444 -0.68 0.60 17.91
C GLN A 444 -0.47 0.05 19.33
N ALA A 445 0.18 0.80 20.21
CA ALA A 445 0.38 0.41 21.61
C ALA A 445 -0.96 0.33 22.36
N GLU A 446 -1.84 1.32 22.18
CA GLU A 446 -3.19 1.34 22.74
C GLU A 446 -4.02 0.16 22.22
N HIS A 447 -3.99 -0.12 20.91
CA HIS A 447 -4.72 -1.25 20.33
C HIS A 447 -4.22 -2.59 20.87
N LYS A 448 -2.90 -2.77 21.02
CA LYS A 448 -2.31 -3.97 21.62
C LYS A 448 -2.70 -4.11 23.09
N ALA A 449 -2.71 -3.01 23.85
CA ALA A 449 -3.12 -3.02 25.25
C ALA A 449 -4.60 -3.41 25.40
N GLU A 450 -5.47 -2.84 24.57
CA GLU A 450 -6.91 -3.16 24.53
C GLU A 450 -7.15 -4.62 24.11
N GLN A 451 -6.45 -5.12 23.08
CA GLN A 451 -6.53 -6.53 22.70
C GLN A 451 -6.06 -7.46 23.82
N THR A 452 -4.96 -7.12 24.49
CA THR A 452 -4.43 -7.90 25.60
C THR A 452 -5.42 -7.93 26.76
N LYS A 453 -6.05 -6.79 27.07
CA LYS A 453 -7.09 -6.67 28.08
C LYS A 453 -8.28 -7.58 27.77
N ARG A 454 -8.78 -7.57 26.52
CA ARG A 454 -9.86 -8.46 26.07
C ARG A 454 -9.50 -9.93 26.21
N LEU A 455 -8.29 -10.32 25.81
CA LEU A 455 -7.81 -11.70 25.94
C LEU A 455 -7.73 -12.16 27.41
N ILE A 456 -7.35 -11.26 28.33
CA ILE A 456 -7.35 -11.54 29.77
C ILE A 456 -8.77 -11.68 30.30
N GLU A 457 -9.69 -10.79 29.90
CA GLU A 457 -11.11 -10.88 30.28
C GLU A 457 -11.75 -12.19 29.78
N ASP A 458 -11.53 -12.57 28.52
CA ASP A 458 -12.02 -13.82 27.93
C ASP A 458 -11.46 -15.05 28.67
N ARG A 459 -10.16 -15.03 29.02
CA ARG A 459 -9.55 -16.09 29.82
C ARG A 459 -10.19 -16.19 31.20
N ASN A 460 -10.41 -15.07 31.88
CA ASN A 460 -11.01 -15.03 33.20
C ASN A 460 -12.45 -15.55 33.17
N ASN A 461 -13.25 -15.11 32.19
CA ASN A 461 -14.62 -15.59 31.97
C ASN A 461 -14.65 -17.10 31.71
N ARG A 462 -13.69 -17.63 30.95
CA ARG A 462 -13.58 -19.07 30.69
C ARG A 462 -13.24 -19.85 31.96
N MET A 463 -12.31 -19.35 32.76
CA MET A 463 -11.92 -19.96 34.04
C MET A 463 -13.08 -19.94 35.05
N GLU A 464 -13.83 -18.84 35.12
CA GLU A 464 -14.99 -18.71 35.99
C GLU A 464 -16.11 -19.68 35.59
N ARG A 465 -16.40 -19.79 34.28
CA ARG A 465 -17.34 -20.81 33.77
C ARG A 465 -16.93 -22.22 34.15
N MET A 466 -15.66 -22.59 33.95
CA MET A 466 -15.14 -23.90 34.36
C MET A 466 -15.28 -24.12 35.87
N ARG A 467 -15.06 -23.09 36.69
CA ARG A 467 -15.21 -23.18 38.15
C ARG A 467 -16.66 -23.42 38.55
N LEU A 468 -17.60 -22.66 37.98
CA LEU A 468 -19.04 -22.82 38.23
C LEU A 468 -19.55 -24.20 37.75
N GLU A 469 -19.10 -24.66 36.58
CA GLU A 469 -19.42 -25.99 36.06
C GLU A 469 -18.90 -27.10 37.00
N ALA A 470 -17.67 -26.98 37.51
CA ALA A 470 -17.09 -27.91 38.48
C ALA A 470 -17.78 -27.88 39.84
N GLU A 471 -18.15 -26.70 40.36
CA GLU A 471 -18.93 -26.54 41.59
C GLU A 471 -20.31 -27.20 41.46
N ALA A 472 -21.01 -27.00 40.33
CA ALA A 472 -22.30 -27.61 40.04
C ALA A 472 -22.21 -29.14 39.86
N GLU A 473 -21.12 -29.65 39.29
CA GLU A 473 -20.86 -31.09 39.18
C GLU A 473 -20.56 -31.71 40.55
N ALA A 474 -19.76 -31.04 41.38
CA ALA A 474 -19.48 -31.47 42.76
C ALA A 474 -20.74 -31.50 43.62
N GLN A 475 -21.62 -30.49 43.51
CA GLN A 475 -22.93 -30.48 44.18
C GLN A 475 -23.81 -31.65 43.72
N ARG A 476 -23.94 -31.87 42.40
CA ARG A 476 -24.70 -33.02 41.87
C ARG A 476 -24.14 -34.35 42.35
N ALA A 477 -22.82 -34.50 42.41
CA ALA A 477 -22.18 -35.70 42.94
C ALA A 477 -22.42 -35.90 44.44
N ALA A 478 -22.41 -34.81 45.23
CA ALA A 478 -22.70 -34.84 46.66
C ALA A 478 -24.16 -35.21 46.93
N GLU A 479 -25.11 -34.62 46.20
CA GLU A 479 -26.54 -34.95 46.27
C GLU A 479 -26.79 -36.42 45.88
N ALA A 480 -26.18 -36.90 44.79
CA ALA A 480 -26.28 -38.31 44.38
C ALA A 480 -25.70 -39.25 45.45
N ARG A 481 -24.60 -38.87 46.11
CA ARG A 481 -24.01 -39.64 47.21
C ARG A 481 -24.92 -39.65 48.44
N ALA A 482 -25.51 -38.51 48.79
CA ALA A 482 -26.47 -38.40 49.90
C ALA A 482 -27.73 -39.24 49.64
N ALA A 483 -28.28 -39.18 48.42
CA ALA A 483 -29.42 -40.01 48.01
C ALA A 483 -29.10 -41.52 48.07
N ARG A 484 -27.90 -41.94 47.64
CA ARG A 484 -27.44 -43.33 47.78
C ARG A 484 -27.34 -43.77 49.24
N LEU A 485 -26.79 -42.93 50.11
CA LEU A 485 -26.69 -43.22 51.55
C LEU A 485 -28.07 -43.31 52.20
N ALA A 486 -29.00 -42.41 51.87
CA ALA A 486 -30.37 -42.45 52.37
C ALA A 486 -31.11 -43.72 51.90
N ALA A 487 -30.94 -44.12 50.63
CA ALA A 487 -31.52 -45.36 50.11
C ALA A 487 -30.93 -46.61 50.79
N GLN A 488 -29.63 -46.61 51.11
CA GLN A 488 -29.00 -47.69 51.87
C GLN A 488 -29.51 -47.76 53.31
N GLN A 489 -29.69 -46.62 53.98
CA GLN A 489 -30.26 -46.56 55.32
C GLN A 489 -31.72 -47.05 55.35
N GLN A 490 -32.55 -46.64 54.38
CA GLN A 490 -33.92 -47.15 54.25
C GLN A 490 -33.96 -48.65 53.98
N ALA A 491 -33.05 -49.17 53.15
CA ALA A 491 -32.94 -50.61 52.90
C ALA A 491 -32.47 -51.40 54.14
N GLN A 492 -31.63 -50.80 54.98
CA GLN A 492 -31.21 -51.38 56.27
C GLN A 492 -32.33 -51.34 57.32
N GLN A 493 -33.10 -50.24 57.40
CA GLN A 493 -34.29 -50.15 58.25
C GLN A 493 -35.37 -51.16 57.83
N ALA A 494 -35.63 -51.30 56.53
CA ALA A 494 -36.58 -52.31 56.02
C ALA A 494 -36.13 -53.75 56.33
N LYS A 495 -34.82 -54.02 56.40
CA LYS A 495 -34.27 -55.31 56.85
C LYS A 495 -34.36 -55.50 58.37
N ALA A 496 -34.23 -54.43 59.16
CA ALA A 496 -34.41 -54.48 60.62
C ALA A 496 -35.88 -54.67 61.01
N ASP A 497 -36.81 -53.96 60.36
CA ASP A 497 -38.26 -54.11 60.56
C ASP A 497 -38.78 -55.45 60.03
N GLY A 498 -38.12 -56.01 59.01
CA GLY A 498 -38.36 -57.38 58.53
C GLY A 498 -37.91 -58.45 59.53
N ALA A 499 -36.79 -58.23 60.23
CA ALA A 499 -36.31 -59.14 61.26
C ALA A 499 -37.24 -59.14 62.50
N ASP A 500 -37.77 -57.98 62.91
CA ASP A 500 -38.64 -57.86 64.08
C ASP A 500 -40.03 -58.50 63.86
N LYS A 501 -40.52 -58.54 62.60
CA LYS A 501 -41.75 -59.27 62.24
C LYS A 501 -41.58 -60.79 62.20
N THR A 502 -40.38 -61.31 61.91
CA THR A 502 -40.12 -62.76 62.02
C THR A 502 -40.13 -63.23 63.47
N THR A 503 -39.64 -62.44 64.43
CA THR A 503 -39.66 -62.82 65.87
C THR A 503 -41.06 -62.81 66.48
N GLN A 504 -42.02 -62.03 65.96
CA GLN A 504 -43.41 -62.09 66.41
C GLN A 504 -44.25 -63.18 65.71
N SER A 505 -43.84 -63.68 64.54
CA SER A 505 -44.55 -64.79 63.86
C SER A 505 -44.21 -66.18 64.42
N VAL A 506 -43.04 -66.37 65.04
CA VAL A 506 -42.63 -67.67 65.60
C VAL A 506 -43.23 -67.91 67.01
N ALA A 507 -43.77 -66.87 67.67
CA ALA A 507 -44.41 -67.00 68.98
C ALA A 507 -45.91 -67.34 68.93
N ALA A 508 -46.51 -67.49 67.73
CA ALA A 508 -47.95 -67.75 67.57
C ALA A 508 -48.28 -69.15 67.02
N GLU A 509 -47.29 -70.00 66.74
CA GLU A 509 -47.50 -71.34 66.14
C GLU A 509 -46.96 -72.52 66.99
N GLU A 510 -46.69 -72.29 68.29
CA GLU A 510 -46.47 -73.35 69.29
C GLU A 510 -47.41 -73.16 70.49
N THR A 511 -48.71 -73.38 70.27
CA THR A 511 -49.68 -73.85 71.29
C THR A 511 -50.94 -74.36 70.58
N ALA A 512 -50.79 -75.52 69.92
CA ALA A 512 -51.85 -76.48 69.64
C ALA A 512 -51.24 -77.87 69.55
#